data_AF-A0A951CD55-F1
#
_entry.id   AF-A0A951CD55-F1
#
_cell.length_a   1.000
_cell.length_b   1.000
_cell.length_c   1.000
_cell.angle_alpha   90.00
_cell.angle_beta   90.00
_cell.angle_gamma   90.00
#
_symmetry.space_group_name_H-M   'P 1'
#
loop_
_entity.id
_entity.type
_entity.pdbx_description
1 polymer ?
#
loop_
_entity_poly.entity_id
_entity_poly.type
_entity_poly.pdbx_seq_one_letter_code
_entity_poly.pdbx_strand_id
1 'polypeptide(L)'
;STLGKAFGELLREILSGFDILQVDPMLPAFRELAAPTLRAAVEAAPDLTEAVLRRNQELSDAGYHAQVHVEDSTSFVFLLDEGRRLALRRHRDDYMLNGRRFSTAELMDRAASLSPNALLRPVVQDSMVPTAAYIGGPAELAYLAQSEPIYRILLDRMPASLPRSGFTLLDERASKLFRRYGLNLPDFFHGEDVLRQRMAAKLIPPTLNSALQNTASSIDAAVESLRREVADFDPTLGVALERGSRKIRYQIGKIERKTGREAMRRDARAGRDAASLCGLVYPERHLQERIYSILPFLAKHGTDVAQRLYEAVDPQCPDHRLVVL
;
A
#
# COMPACT_ATOMS: atom_id res chain seq x y z
N SER A 1 27.68 -17.41 3.73
CA SER A 1 26.72 -16.45 4.31
C SER A 1 25.41 -16.57 3.54
N THR A 2 24.24 -16.59 4.19
CA THR A 2 22.93 -16.60 3.49
C THR A 2 22.46 -15.17 3.25
N LEU A 3 21.54 -14.97 2.31
CA LEU A 3 20.91 -13.66 2.09
C LEU A 3 20.25 -13.12 3.38
N GLY A 4 19.53 -13.98 4.11
CA GLY A 4 18.89 -13.62 5.37
C GLY A 4 19.90 -13.18 6.44
N LYS A 5 21.05 -13.85 6.54
CA LYS A 5 22.12 -13.46 7.47
C LYS A 5 22.70 -12.09 7.12
N ALA A 6 23.05 -11.86 5.85
CA ALA A 6 23.59 -10.58 5.41
C ALA A 6 22.58 -9.44 5.59
N PHE A 7 21.30 -9.68 5.31
CA PHE A 7 20.22 -8.71 5.54
C PHE A 7 20.06 -8.38 7.03
N GLY A 8 20.06 -9.38 7.91
CA GLY A 8 19.98 -9.16 9.36
C GLY A 8 21.19 -8.40 9.92
N GLU A 9 22.40 -8.69 9.44
CA GLU A 9 23.61 -7.94 9.80
C GLU A 9 23.51 -6.46 9.38
N LEU A 10 23.06 -6.19 8.14
CA LEU A 10 22.82 -4.83 7.65
C LEU A 10 21.76 -4.09 8.49
N LEU A 11 20.64 -4.74 8.80
CA LEU A 11 19.62 -4.13 9.64
C LEU A 11 20.11 -3.86 11.06
N ARG A 12 20.92 -4.74 11.65
CA ARG A 12 21.53 -4.51 12.98
C ARG A 12 22.41 -3.27 12.97
N GLU A 13 23.14 -3.02 11.89
CA GLU A 13 23.98 -1.83 11.77
C GLU A 13 23.13 -0.56 11.63
N ILE A 14 22.19 -0.55 10.68
CA ILE A 14 21.32 0.61 10.41
C ILE A 14 20.47 0.97 11.64
N LEU A 15 20.02 -0.05 12.39
CA LEU A 15 19.13 0.11 13.54
C LEU A 15 19.85 -0.03 14.89
N SER A 16 21.18 0.06 14.91
CA SER A 16 21.99 -0.14 16.12
C SER A 16 21.69 0.82 17.27
N GLY A 17 21.10 1.99 16.97
CA GLY A 17 20.65 2.96 17.96
C GLY A 17 19.28 2.64 18.60
N PHE A 18 18.61 1.57 18.18
CA PHE A 18 17.30 1.17 18.68
C PHE A 18 17.35 -0.18 19.38
N ASP A 19 16.54 -0.33 20.42
CA ASP A 19 16.36 -1.59 21.14
C ASP A 19 15.42 -2.55 20.38
N ILE A 20 15.86 -3.00 19.20
CA ILE A 20 15.09 -3.90 18.32
C ILE A 20 15.65 -5.31 18.40
N LEU A 21 14.83 -6.23 18.94
CA LEU A 21 15.12 -7.66 18.88
C LEU A 21 14.86 -8.17 17.46
N GLN A 22 15.89 -8.74 16.84
CA GLN A 22 15.76 -9.40 15.54
C GLN A 22 15.60 -10.90 15.71
N VAL A 23 14.58 -11.45 15.06
CA VAL A 23 14.25 -12.87 15.10
C VAL A 23 14.39 -13.46 13.70
N ASP A 24 15.23 -14.48 13.57
CA ASP A 24 15.32 -15.30 12.36
C ASP A 24 14.46 -16.57 12.54
N PRO A 25 13.30 -16.66 11.86
CA PRO A 25 12.41 -17.82 11.98
C PRO A 25 12.99 -19.11 11.37
N MET A 26 14.13 -19.02 10.67
CA MET A 26 14.80 -20.18 10.09
C MET A 26 15.76 -20.87 11.05
N LEU A 27 16.01 -20.29 12.23
CA LEU A 27 16.84 -20.92 13.25
C LEU A 27 16.18 -22.23 13.74
N PRO A 28 16.96 -23.32 13.95
CA PRO A 28 16.41 -24.59 14.43
C PRO A 28 15.57 -24.45 15.70
N ALA A 29 16.02 -23.65 16.67
CA ALA A 29 15.27 -23.40 17.90
C ALA A 29 13.88 -22.80 17.66
N PHE A 30 13.73 -21.89 16.69
CA PHE A 30 12.42 -21.33 16.34
C PHE A 30 11.51 -22.36 15.66
N ARG A 31 12.07 -23.29 14.88
CA ARG A 31 11.28 -24.38 14.28
C ARG A 31 10.74 -25.33 15.34
N GLU A 32 11.56 -25.68 16.33
CA GLU A 32 11.12 -26.50 17.46
C GLU A 32 10.03 -25.79 18.28
N LEU A 33 10.17 -24.49 18.53
CA LEU A 33 9.14 -23.68 19.20
C LEU A 33 7.83 -23.58 18.39
N ALA A 34 7.91 -23.54 17.07
CA ALA A 34 6.74 -23.47 16.18
C ALA A 34 6.03 -24.82 16.01
N ALA A 35 6.74 -25.94 16.20
CA ALA A 35 6.25 -27.28 15.89
C ALA A 35 4.93 -27.65 16.60
N PRO A 36 4.70 -27.35 17.89
CA PRO A 36 3.42 -27.64 18.54
C PRO A 36 2.22 -26.94 17.87
N THR A 37 2.37 -25.67 17.49
CA THR A 37 1.31 -24.92 16.82
C THR A 37 1.08 -25.40 15.39
N LEU A 38 2.15 -25.75 14.67
CA LEU A 38 2.05 -26.34 13.34
C LEU A 38 1.37 -27.72 13.37
N ARG A 39 1.67 -28.54 14.38
CA ARG A 39 0.99 -29.82 14.64
C ARG A 39 -0.50 -29.61 14.88
N ALA A 40 -0.86 -28.70 15.78
CA ALA A 40 -2.26 -28.37 16.06
C ALA A 40 -2.99 -27.84 14.81
N ALA A 41 -2.32 -27.05 13.98
CA ALA A 41 -2.89 -26.56 12.73
C ALA A 41 -3.14 -27.66 11.68
N VAL A 42 -2.28 -28.68 11.63
CA VAL A 42 -2.47 -29.86 10.78
C VAL A 42 -3.64 -30.70 11.30
N GLU A 43 -3.72 -30.90 12.61
CA GLU A 43 -4.80 -31.64 13.26
C GLU A 43 -6.17 -30.96 13.08
N ALA A 44 -6.24 -29.65 13.29
CA ALA A 44 -7.46 -28.85 13.14
C ALA A 44 -7.74 -28.41 11.69
N ALA A 45 -7.01 -28.92 10.69
CA ALA A 45 -7.08 -28.40 9.32
C ALA A 45 -8.51 -28.35 8.73
N PRO A 46 -9.40 -29.36 8.90
CA PRO A 46 -10.79 -29.27 8.46
C PRO A 46 -11.52 -28.05 9.03
N ASP A 47 -11.47 -27.88 10.36
CA ASP A 47 -12.17 -26.81 11.08
C ASP A 47 -11.60 -25.43 10.70
N LEU A 48 -10.27 -25.34 10.55
CA LEU A 48 -9.61 -24.11 10.08
C LEU A 48 -10.05 -23.73 8.68
N THR A 49 -10.14 -24.69 7.75
CA THR A 49 -10.60 -24.43 6.38
C THR A 49 -12.04 -23.94 6.37
N GLU A 50 -12.95 -24.61 7.07
CA GLU A 50 -14.35 -24.19 7.15
C GLU A 50 -14.48 -22.77 7.75
N ALA A 51 -13.80 -22.51 8.87
CA ALA A 51 -13.88 -21.23 9.54
C ALA A 51 -13.30 -20.08 8.69
N VAL A 52 -12.20 -20.31 7.96
CA VAL A 52 -11.63 -19.31 7.04
C VAL A 52 -12.54 -19.07 5.84
N LEU A 53 -13.16 -20.10 5.26
CA LEU A 53 -14.11 -19.92 4.15
C LEU A 53 -15.34 -19.12 4.58
N ARG A 54 -15.88 -19.41 5.77
CA ARG A 54 -16.96 -18.62 6.37
C ARG A 54 -16.52 -17.17 6.59
N ARG A 55 -15.32 -16.95 7.14
CA ARG A 55 -14.77 -15.61 7.36
C ARG A 55 -14.58 -14.83 6.06
N ASN A 56 -14.16 -15.51 4.98
CA ASN A 56 -14.04 -14.90 3.66
C ASN A 56 -15.40 -14.42 3.14
N GLN A 57 -16.46 -15.20 3.36
CA GLN A 57 -17.82 -14.80 2.99
C GLN A 57 -18.28 -13.58 3.79
N GLU A 58 -18.08 -13.56 5.12
CA GLU A 58 -18.41 -12.41 5.97
C GLU A 58 -17.70 -11.13 5.51
N LEU A 59 -16.41 -11.23 5.16
CA LEU A 59 -15.64 -10.10 4.64
C LEU A 59 -16.19 -9.62 3.29
N SER A 60 -16.56 -10.54 2.40
CA SER A 60 -17.16 -10.23 1.10
C SER A 60 -18.52 -9.56 1.24
N ASP A 61 -19.37 -10.04 2.14
CA ASP A 61 -20.70 -9.48 2.39
C ASP A 61 -20.61 -8.08 3.00
N ALA A 62 -19.55 -7.79 3.75
CA ALA A 62 -19.23 -6.46 4.27
C ALA A 62 -18.56 -5.53 3.24
N GLY A 63 -18.36 -5.96 1.99
CA GLY A 63 -17.79 -5.15 0.91
C GLY A 63 -16.26 -5.15 0.83
N TYR A 64 -15.58 -6.04 1.57
CA TYR A 64 -14.13 -6.26 1.46
C TYR A 64 -13.84 -7.40 0.49
N HIS A 65 -12.59 -7.54 0.04
CA HIS A 65 -12.15 -8.70 -0.75
C HIS A 65 -11.32 -9.66 0.09
N ALA A 66 -11.36 -10.95 -0.24
CA ALA A 66 -10.42 -11.93 0.30
C ALA A 66 -9.02 -11.68 -0.26
N GLN A 67 -8.06 -11.35 0.60
CA GLN A 67 -6.68 -11.04 0.20
C GLN A 67 -5.88 -12.30 -0.17
N VAL A 68 -6.12 -13.40 0.53
CA VAL A 68 -5.57 -14.73 0.24
C VAL A 68 -6.70 -15.61 -0.25
N HIS A 69 -6.51 -16.20 -1.43
CA HIS A 69 -7.45 -17.18 -1.98
C HIS A 69 -7.34 -18.51 -1.24
N VAL A 70 -8.47 -19.01 -0.74
CA VAL A 70 -8.57 -20.26 0.01
C VAL A 70 -9.67 -21.11 -0.61
N GLU A 71 -9.34 -22.37 -0.82
CA GLU A 71 -10.21 -23.44 -1.31
C GLU A 71 -10.09 -24.64 -0.39
N ASP A 72 -11.00 -25.62 -0.48
CA ASP A 72 -10.97 -26.85 0.31
C ASP A 72 -9.64 -27.62 0.18
N SER A 73 -8.99 -27.52 -0.98
CA SER A 73 -7.68 -28.15 -1.27
C SER A 73 -6.48 -27.39 -0.69
N THR A 74 -6.70 -26.22 -0.09
CA THR A 74 -5.62 -25.35 0.38
C THR A 74 -4.99 -25.90 1.64
N SER A 75 -3.66 -26.04 1.63
CA SER A 75 -2.90 -26.35 2.84
C SER A 75 -2.49 -25.06 3.56
N PHE A 76 -2.62 -25.07 4.88
CA PHE A 76 -2.06 -24.01 5.75
C PHE A 76 -0.55 -24.16 5.96
N VAL A 77 0.03 -25.29 5.58
CA VAL A 77 1.45 -25.61 5.78
C VAL A 77 2.12 -26.03 4.46
N PHE A 78 3.42 -25.77 4.40
CA PHE A 78 4.36 -26.28 3.40
C PHE A 78 5.33 -27.25 4.09
N LEU A 79 5.84 -28.23 3.36
CA LEU A 79 6.89 -29.13 3.85
C LEU A 79 8.26 -28.55 3.50
N LEU A 80 9.13 -28.43 4.49
CA LEU A 80 10.55 -28.16 4.29
C LEU A 80 11.28 -29.49 4.12
N ASP A 81 11.83 -29.71 2.93
CA ASP A 81 12.53 -30.94 2.60
C ASP A 81 13.78 -30.61 1.76
N GLU A 82 14.95 -31.08 2.21
CA GLU A 82 16.25 -30.83 1.57
C GLU A 82 16.50 -29.33 1.24
N GLY A 83 16.10 -28.44 2.16
CA GLY A 83 16.25 -26.99 1.98
C GLY A 83 15.25 -26.34 1.00
N ARG A 84 14.29 -27.10 0.48
CA ARG A 84 13.20 -26.60 -0.37
C ARG A 84 11.91 -26.45 0.42
N ARG A 85 11.13 -25.44 0.09
CA ARG A 85 9.77 -25.24 0.61
C ARG A 85 8.75 -25.76 -0.40
N LEU A 86 8.12 -26.88 -0.07
CA LEU A 86 7.28 -27.66 -0.97
C LEU A 86 5.80 -27.44 -0.65
N ALA A 87 5.01 -27.08 -1.67
CA ALA A 87 3.59 -26.80 -1.51
C ALA A 87 2.78 -28.09 -1.38
N LEU A 88 2.09 -28.22 -0.25
CA LEU A 88 1.14 -29.31 -0.02
C LEU A 88 -0.26 -28.88 -0.49
N ARG A 89 -1.03 -29.85 -0.98
CA ARG A 89 -2.46 -29.70 -1.24
C ARG A 89 -3.24 -30.68 -0.39
N ARG A 90 -4.32 -30.24 0.23
CA ARG A 90 -5.24 -31.12 0.94
C ARG A 90 -6.06 -31.92 -0.06
N HIS A 91 -6.26 -33.19 0.26
CA HIS A 91 -7.16 -34.08 -0.46
C HIS A 91 -7.83 -35.02 0.55
N ARG A 92 -9.07 -34.70 0.92
CA ARG A 92 -9.78 -35.34 2.04
C ARG A 92 -8.97 -35.21 3.34
N ASP A 93 -8.61 -36.32 3.97
CA ASP A 93 -7.87 -36.39 5.24
C ASP A 93 -6.34 -36.46 5.07
N ASP A 94 -5.87 -36.41 3.81
CA ASP A 94 -4.46 -36.52 3.45
C ASP A 94 -3.95 -35.25 2.76
N TYR A 95 -2.63 -35.18 2.60
CA TYR A 95 -1.92 -34.14 1.87
C TYR A 95 -1.17 -34.75 0.68
N MET A 96 -1.15 -34.01 -0.43
CA MET A 96 -0.51 -34.40 -1.68
C MET A 96 0.63 -33.44 -2.02
N LEU A 97 1.75 -34.02 -2.46
CA LEU A 97 2.90 -33.30 -3.00
C LEU A 97 3.46 -34.10 -4.17
N ASN A 98 3.33 -33.58 -5.39
CA ASN A 98 3.85 -34.20 -6.61
C ASN A 98 3.51 -35.70 -6.75
N GLY A 99 2.27 -36.08 -6.40
CA GLY A 99 1.79 -37.47 -6.46
C GLY A 99 2.11 -38.32 -5.22
N ARG A 100 2.97 -37.87 -4.31
CA ARG A 100 3.18 -38.51 -3.00
C ARG A 100 2.09 -38.08 -2.03
N ARG A 101 1.52 -39.08 -1.33
CA ARG A 101 0.54 -38.90 -0.26
C ARG A 101 1.24 -38.84 1.10
N PHE A 102 0.81 -37.91 1.93
CA PHE A 102 1.21 -37.76 3.33
C PHE A 102 -0.05 -37.79 4.17
N SER A 103 -0.11 -38.65 5.19
CA SER A 103 -1.24 -38.65 6.12
C SER A 103 -1.15 -37.45 7.07
N THR A 104 -2.28 -37.08 7.68
CA THR A 104 -2.32 -36.08 8.76
C THR A 104 -1.35 -36.46 9.89
N ALA A 105 -1.33 -37.73 10.31
CA ALA A 105 -0.39 -38.23 11.32
C ALA A 105 1.09 -38.09 10.89
N GLU A 106 1.43 -38.43 9.64
CA GLU A 106 2.80 -38.27 9.13
C GLU A 106 3.26 -36.81 9.16
N LEU A 107 2.38 -35.86 8.82
CA LEU A 107 2.74 -34.43 8.89
C LEU A 107 2.82 -33.91 10.32
N MET A 108 1.98 -34.39 11.23
CA MET A 108 2.06 -34.07 12.66
C MET A 108 3.39 -34.52 13.26
N ASP A 109 3.87 -35.72 12.93
CA ASP A 109 5.17 -36.24 13.36
C ASP A 109 6.34 -35.44 12.77
N ARG A 110 6.11 -34.77 11.64
CA ARG A 110 7.08 -33.91 10.95
C ARG A 110 6.88 -32.42 11.20
N ALA A 111 6.16 -32.02 12.26
CA ALA A 111 5.78 -30.63 12.47
C ALA A 111 6.94 -29.62 12.48
N ALA A 112 8.12 -29.99 13.01
CA ALA A 112 9.34 -29.15 12.98
C ALA A 112 9.91 -28.93 11.56
N SER A 113 9.50 -29.76 10.60
CA SER A 113 9.80 -29.63 9.17
C SER A 113 8.69 -28.91 8.40
N LEU A 114 7.66 -28.38 9.06
CA LEU A 114 6.61 -27.61 8.40
C LEU A 114 6.95 -26.11 8.42
N SER A 115 6.40 -25.38 7.44
CA SER A 115 6.40 -23.92 7.46
C SER A 115 5.00 -23.39 7.14
N PRO A 116 4.53 -22.36 7.85
CA PRO A 116 3.16 -21.88 7.67
C PRO A 116 2.99 -21.12 6.34
N ASN A 117 1.77 -21.07 5.82
CA ASN A 117 1.38 -20.15 4.74
C ASN A 117 1.10 -18.73 5.27
N ALA A 118 0.66 -17.82 4.41
CA ALA A 118 0.44 -16.43 4.78
C ALA A 118 -0.58 -16.25 5.94
N LEU A 119 -1.64 -17.06 5.98
CA LEU A 119 -2.70 -16.98 6.99
C LEU A 119 -2.27 -17.59 8.33
N LEU A 120 -1.52 -18.70 8.30
CA LEU A 120 -1.07 -19.38 9.52
C LEU A 120 0.20 -18.73 10.11
N ARG A 121 1.04 -18.08 9.30
CA ARG A 121 2.31 -17.49 9.73
C ARG A 121 2.17 -16.53 10.92
N PRO A 122 1.25 -15.55 10.92
CA PRO A 122 1.14 -14.62 12.05
C PRO A 122 0.66 -15.35 13.32
N VAL A 123 -0.17 -16.38 13.22
CA VAL A 123 -0.59 -17.21 14.36
C VAL A 123 0.57 -18.00 14.96
N VAL A 124 1.40 -18.61 14.11
CA VAL A 124 2.61 -19.33 14.56
C VAL A 124 3.63 -18.38 15.20
N GLN A 125 3.78 -17.16 14.68
CA GLN A 125 4.63 -16.15 15.31
C GLN A 125 4.15 -15.84 16.73
N ASP A 126 2.85 -15.62 16.89
CA ASP A 126 2.25 -15.19 18.15
C ASP A 126 2.08 -16.31 19.17
N SER A 127 2.23 -17.57 18.76
CA SER A 127 2.34 -18.69 19.71
C SER A 127 3.68 -18.71 20.43
N MET A 128 4.74 -18.19 19.78
CA MET A 128 6.10 -18.15 20.32
C MET A 128 6.42 -16.81 21.01
N VAL A 129 5.78 -15.72 20.57
CA VAL A 129 6.03 -14.36 21.05
C VAL A 129 4.77 -13.79 21.70
N PRO A 130 4.84 -13.19 22.90
CA PRO A 130 3.70 -12.53 23.54
C PRO A 130 3.38 -11.19 22.84
N THR A 131 2.87 -11.26 21.61
CA THR A 131 2.59 -10.11 20.76
C THR A 131 1.41 -9.31 21.31
N ALA A 132 1.66 -8.06 21.72
CA ALA A 132 0.60 -7.12 22.07
C ALA A 132 -0.06 -6.52 20.82
N ALA A 133 0.74 -6.19 19.81
CA ALA A 133 0.27 -5.63 18.55
C ALA A 133 1.06 -6.17 17.34
N TYR A 134 0.35 -6.51 16.28
CA TYR A 134 0.89 -6.82 14.96
C TYR A 134 0.95 -5.54 14.13
N ILE A 135 2.15 -5.16 13.68
CA ILE A 135 2.36 -3.99 12.80
C ILE A 135 2.45 -4.47 11.35
N GLY A 136 1.48 -4.13 10.52
CA GLY A 136 1.38 -4.64 9.14
C GLY A 136 1.17 -3.57 8.08
N GLY A 137 1.61 -3.84 6.85
CA GLY A 137 1.18 -3.07 5.68
C GLY A 137 -0.29 -3.35 5.28
N PRO A 138 -0.87 -2.58 4.34
CA PRO A 138 -2.28 -2.73 3.97
C PRO A 138 -2.70 -4.15 3.57
N ALA A 139 -1.89 -4.82 2.74
CA ALA A 139 -2.14 -6.21 2.34
C ALA A 139 -2.02 -7.20 3.51
N GLU A 140 -1.17 -6.90 4.50
CA GLU A 140 -1.01 -7.77 5.66
C GLU A 140 -2.19 -7.66 6.62
N LEU A 141 -2.66 -6.45 6.87
CA LEU A 141 -3.86 -6.25 7.68
C LEU A 141 -5.10 -6.90 7.04
N ALA A 142 -5.19 -6.85 5.71
CA ALA A 142 -6.27 -7.51 4.98
C ALA A 142 -6.28 -9.03 5.17
N TYR A 143 -5.14 -9.72 5.03
CA TYR A 143 -5.12 -11.18 5.30
C TYR A 143 -5.16 -11.51 6.80
N LEU A 144 -4.72 -10.61 7.66
CA LEU A 144 -4.80 -10.80 9.11
C LEU A 144 -6.28 -10.87 9.55
N ALA A 145 -7.16 -10.08 8.93
CA ALA A 145 -8.60 -10.18 9.14
C ALA A 145 -9.19 -11.53 8.70
N GLN A 146 -8.63 -12.19 7.68
CA GLN A 146 -8.98 -13.55 7.28
C GLN A 146 -8.42 -14.60 8.25
N SER A 147 -7.34 -14.28 8.96
CA SER A 147 -6.64 -15.19 9.88
C SER A 147 -7.26 -15.22 11.28
N GLU A 148 -8.19 -14.32 11.59
CA GLU A 148 -8.92 -14.24 12.87
C GLU A 148 -9.46 -15.60 13.37
N PRO A 149 -10.18 -16.41 12.56
CA PRO A 149 -10.65 -17.71 13.02
C PRO A 149 -9.52 -18.68 13.37
N ILE A 150 -8.37 -18.59 12.67
CA ILE A 150 -7.20 -19.42 12.96
C ILE A 150 -6.62 -19.07 14.34
N TYR A 151 -6.56 -17.77 14.67
CA TYR A 151 -6.17 -17.30 15.99
C TYR A 151 -7.09 -17.84 17.09
N ARG A 152 -8.41 -17.76 16.88
CA ARG A 152 -9.40 -18.26 17.84
C ARG A 152 -9.25 -19.74 18.10
N ILE A 153 -9.12 -20.55 17.04
CA ILE A 153 -9.04 -22.00 17.15
C ILE A 153 -7.71 -22.44 17.79
N LEU A 154 -6.58 -21.83 17.41
CA LEU A 154 -5.26 -22.32 17.83
C LEU A 154 -4.73 -21.67 19.12
N LEU A 155 -5.08 -20.42 19.40
CA LEU A 155 -4.49 -19.66 20.51
C LEU A 155 -5.52 -19.05 21.48
N ASP A 156 -6.81 -19.03 21.11
CA ASP A 156 -7.88 -18.31 21.83
C ASP A 156 -7.58 -16.81 22.09
N ARG A 157 -6.68 -16.22 21.30
CA ARG A 157 -6.31 -14.81 21.38
C ARG A 157 -5.79 -14.32 20.03
N MET A 158 -5.94 -13.03 19.79
CA MET A 158 -5.41 -12.33 18.62
C MET A 158 -4.81 -11.00 19.09
N PRO A 159 -3.63 -10.59 18.62
CA PRO A 159 -3.04 -9.30 18.99
C PRO A 159 -3.87 -8.14 18.44
N ALA A 160 -3.64 -6.94 18.96
CA ALA A 160 -4.12 -5.73 18.29
C ALA A 160 -3.49 -5.61 16.90
N SER A 161 -4.24 -5.12 15.93
CA SER A 161 -3.77 -4.92 14.54
C SER A 161 -3.54 -3.43 14.30
N LEU A 162 -2.31 -3.04 13.98
CA LEU A 162 -1.95 -1.65 13.73
C LEU A 162 -1.30 -1.49 12.34
N PRO A 163 -1.64 -0.41 11.60
CA PRO A 163 -0.94 -0.10 10.36
C PRO A 163 0.48 0.33 10.65
N ARG A 164 1.43 -0.12 9.83
CA ARG A 164 2.76 0.50 9.83
C ARG A 164 2.68 1.93 9.29
N SER A 165 3.59 2.80 9.73
CA SER A 165 3.75 4.11 9.11
C SER A 165 4.21 3.97 7.65
N GLY A 166 3.62 4.78 6.78
CA GLY A 166 4.01 4.91 5.37
C GLY A 166 4.72 6.24 5.14
N PHE A 167 5.81 6.22 4.38
CA PHE A 167 6.62 7.42 4.14
C PHE A 167 6.94 7.65 2.67
N THR A 168 6.94 8.91 2.25
CA THR A 168 7.63 9.38 1.05
C THR A 168 8.70 10.38 1.47
N LEU A 169 9.93 10.05 1.14
CA LEU A 169 11.12 10.83 1.44
C LEU A 169 11.36 11.84 0.32
N LEU A 170 11.49 13.10 0.71
CA LEU A 170 11.80 14.22 -0.17
C LEU A 170 13.17 14.76 0.21
N ASP A 171 14.01 15.06 -0.78
CA ASP A 171 15.16 15.93 -0.52
C ASP A 171 14.73 17.41 -0.51
N GLU A 172 15.62 18.30 -0.08
CA GLU A 172 15.33 19.74 -0.05
C GLU A 172 14.87 20.29 -1.41
N ARG A 173 15.44 19.78 -2.50
CA ARG A 173 15.09 20.22 -3.85
C ARG A 173 13.65 19.84 -4.17
N ALA A 174 13.27 18.59 -3.95
CA ALA A 174 11.91 18.11 -4.13
C ALA A 174 10.94 18.88 -3.23
N SER A 175 11.29 19.09 -1.96
CA SER A 175 10.50 19.87 -1.00
C SER A 175 10.27 21.33 -1.47
N LYS A 176 11.30 21.99 -2.03
CA LYS A 176 11.18 23.33 -2.64
C LYS A 176 10.26 23.31 -3.85
N LEU A 177 10.30 22.27 -4.68
CA LEU A 177 9.40 22.14 -5.84
C LEU A 177 7.95 21.87 -5.42
N PHE A 178 7.71 21.04 -4.40
CA PHE A 178 6.38 20.86 -3.81
C PHE A 178 5.78 22.21 -3.39
N ARG A 179 6.54 23.05 -2.68
CA ARG A 179 6.09 24.40 -2.29
C ARG A 179 5.90 25.32 -3.50
N ARG A 180 6.85 25.35 -4.43
CA ARG A 180 6.81 26.21 -5.63
C ARG A 180 5.55 25.96 -6.47
N TYR A 181 5.16 24.71 -6.62
CA TYR A 181 4.02 24.31 -7.45
C TYR A 181 2.74 24.02 -6.64
N GLY A 182 2.79 24.13 -5.31
CA GLY A 182 1.66 23.85 -4.42
C GLY A 182 1.16 22.42 -4.54
N LEU A 183 2.09 21.46 -4.62
CA LEU A 183 1.80 20.04 -4.83
C LEU A 183 1.54 19.32 -3.51
N ASN A 184 0.70 18.29 -3.57
CA ASN A 184 0.49 17.29 -2.54
C ASN A 184 0.75 15.88 -3.11
N LEU A 185 0.80 14.88 -2.24
CA LEU A 185 1.05 13.49 -2.65
C LEU A 185 -0.03 12.95 -3.62
N PRO A 186 -1.35 13.16 -3.39
CA PRO A 186 -2.39 12.74 -4.33
C PRO A 186 -2.24 13.25 -5.77
N ASP A 187 -1.61 14.43 -5.97
CA ASP A 187 -1.39 14.98 -7.32
C ASP A 187 -0.58 14.04 -8.23
N PHE A 188 0.24 13.16 -7.66
CA PHE A 188 1.10 12.22 -8.39
C PHE A 188 0.36 10.98 -8.88
N PHE A 189 -0.79 10.64 -8.30
CA PHE A 189 -1.52 9.41 -8.60
C PHE A 189 -2.30 9.46 -9.92
N HIS A 190 -2.38 10.65 -10.53
CA HIS A 190 -3.06 10.88 -11.80
C HIS A 190 -2.14 10.81 -13.02
N GLY A 191 -0.86 10.48 -12.82
CA GLY A 191 0.14 10.35 -13.88
C GLY A 191 0.86 11.67 -14.23
N GLU A 192 2.02 11.53 -14.87
CA GLU A 192 2.93 12.65 -15.11
C GLU A 192 2.32 13.77 -15.94
N ASP A 193 1.51 13.47 -16.95
CA ASP A 193 0.90 14.51 -17.79
C ASP A 193 -0.08 15.39 -17.01
N VAL A 194 -0.81 14.80 -16.04
CA VAL A 194 -1.70 15.56 -15.15
C VAL A 194 -0.89 16.41 -14.17
N LEU A 195 0.21 15.86 -13.62
CA LEU A 195 1.13 16.61 -12.78
C LEU A 195 1.72 17.81 -13.54
N ARG A 196 2.18 17.60 -14.77
CA ARG A 196 2.69 18.66 -15.66
C ARG A 196 1.64 19.74 -15.88
N GLN A 197 0.38 19.38 -16.09
CA GLN A 197 -0.72 20.36 -16.23
C GLN A 197 -0.94 21.19 -14.95
N ARG A 198 -0.88 20.55 -13.76
CA ARG A 198 -0.98 21.26 -12.47
C ARG A 198 0.18 22.24 -12.28
N MET A 199 1.41 21.79 -12.53
CA MET A 199 2.60 22.64 -12.47
C MET A 199 2.52 23.80 -13.47
N ALA A 200 2.05 23.52 -14.69
CA ALA A 200 1.89 24.50 -15.76
C ALA A 200 0.91 25.61 -15.41
N ALA A 201 -0.20 25.29 -14.73
CA ALA A 201 -1.18 26.30 -14.28
C ALA A 201 -0.54 27.31 -13.32
N LYS A 202 0.38 26.88 -12.45
CA LYS A 202 1.11 27.76 -11.52
C LYS A 202 2.16 28.65 -12.19
N LEU A 203 2.54 28.34 -13.44
CA LEU A 203 3.51 29.13 -14.21
C LEU A 203 2.83 30.22 -15.05
N ILE A 204 1.49 30.25 -15.12
CA ILE A 204 0.78 31.32 -15.82
C ILE A 204 1.04 32.65 -15.10
N PRO A 205 1.46 33.72 -15.81
CA PRO A 205 1.67 35.02 -15.20
C PRO A 205 0.44 35.49 -14.42
N PRO A 206 0.58 36.05 -13.20
CA PRO A 206 -0.55 36.39 -12.34
C PRO A 206 -1.59 37.27 -13.05
N THR A 207 -1.16 38.26 -13.83
CA THR A 207 -2.05 39.15 -14.60
C THR A 207 -2.89 38.38 -15.62
N LEU A 208 -2.28 37.44 -16.34
CA LEU A 208 -2.96 36.61 -17.32
C LEU A 208 -3.88 35.59 -16.64
N ASN A 209 -3.46 35.02 -15.51
CA ASN A 209 -4.29 34.11 -14.72
C ASN A 209 -5.55 34.83 -14.22
N SER A 210 -5.42 36.03 -13.65
CA SER A 210 -6.55 36.85 -13.22
C SER A 210 -7.47 37.20 -14.39
N ALA A 211 -6.92 37.55 -15.57
CA ALA A 211 -7.72 37.81 -16.76
C ALA A 211 -8.53 36.58 -17.20
N LEU A 212 -7.94 35.38 -17.18
CA LEU A 212 -8.64 34.13 -17.49
C LEU A 212 -9.76 33.83 -16.49
N GLN A 213 -9.48 33.97 -15.18
CA GLN A 213 -10.45 33.74 -14.11
C GLN A 213 -11.62 34.73 -14.15
N ASN A 214 -11.33 36.02 -14.36
CA ASN A 214 -12.35 37.06 -14.51
C ASN A 214 -13.22 36.80 -15.74
N THR A 215 -12.61 36.39 -16.86
CA THR A 215 -13.35 36.05 -18.09
C THR A 215 -14.27 34.86 -17.86
N ALA A 216 -13.78 33.79 -17.23
CA ALA A 216 -14.58 32.62 -16.90
C ALA A 216 -15.78 32.99 -16.01
N SER A 217 -15.53 33.77 -14.95
CA SER A 217 -16.56 34.20 -13.99
C SER A 217 -17.63 35.08 -14.65
N SER A 218 -17.22 36.02 -15.51
CA SER A 218 -18.16 36.87 -16.25
C SER A 218 -19.04 36.08 -17.22
N ILE A 219 -18.46 35.07 -17.88
CA ILE A 219 -19.22 34.17 -18.77
C ILE A 219 -20.21 33.34 -17.95
N ASP A 220 -19.78 32.73 -16.84
CA ASP A 220 -20.65 31.93 -15.99
C ASP A 220 -21.82 32.75 -15.43
N ALA A 221 -21.56 33.99 -14.99
CA ALA A 221 -22.60 34.90 -14.53
C ALA A 221 -23.60 35.27 -15.63
N ALA A 222 -23.11 35.58 -16.84
CA ALA A 222 -23.96 35.92 -17.98
C ALA A 222 -24.83 34.74 -18.42
N VAL A 223 -24.25 33.54 -18.49
CA VAL A 223 -24.99 32.32 -18.86
C VAL A 223 -26.03 31.96 -17.80
N GLU A 224 -25.70 32.11 -16.51
CA GLU A 224 -26.65 31.84 -15.43
C GLU A 224 -27.81 32.84 -15.41
N SER A 225 -27.55 34.12 -15.70
CA SER A 225 -28.61 35.13 -15.85
C SER A 225 -29.58 34.74 -16.98
N LEU A 226 -29.04 34.42 -18.16
CA LEU A 226 -29.84 34.01 -19.31
C LEU A 226 -30.61 32.71 -19.04
N ARG A 227 -30.01 31.77 -18.28
CA ARG A 227 -30.64 30.50 -17.93
C ARG A 227 -31.91 30.69 -17.11
N ARG A 228 -31.95 31.67 -16.21
CA ARG A 228 -33.17 31.96 -15.42
C ARG A 228 -34.30 32.44 -16.32
N GLU A 229 -34.04 33.45 -17.15
CA GLU A 229 -35.05 33.99 -18.07
C GLU A 229 -35.56 32.94 -19.07
N VAL A 230 -34.65 32.14 -19.64
CA VAL A 230 -35.00 31.10 -20.61
C VAL A 230 -35.74 29.93 -19.96
N ALA A 231 -35.38 29.53 -18.74
CA ALA A 231 -36.07 28.45 -18.03
C ALA A 231 -37.48 28.85 -17.59
N ASP A 232 -37.71 30.12 -17.25
CA ASP A 232 -39.03 30.66 -16.93
C ASP A 232 -39.95 30.70 -18.17
N PHE A 233 -39.37 30.85 -19.37
CA PHE A 233 -40.10 30.78 -20.64
C PHE A 233 -40.36 29.33 -21.08
N ASP A 234 -39.32 28.49 -21.12
CA ASP A 234 -39.41 27.07 -21.46
C ASP A 234 -38.28 26.25 -20.78
N PRO A 235 -38.62 25.30 -19.88
CA PRO A 235 -37.64 24.48 -19.19
C PRO A 235 -36.70 23.65 -20.09
N THR A 236 -37.17 23.23 -21.28
CA THR A 236 -36.37 22.45 -22.23
C THR A 236 -35.26 23.29 -22.87
N LEU A 237 -35.53 24.58 -23.10
CA LEU A 237 -34.52 25.54 -23.55
C LEU A 237 -33.46 25.82 -22.47
N GLY A 238 -33.87 25.83 -21.19
CA GLY A 238 -32.94 25.91 -20.06
C GLY A 238 -31.93 24.75 -20.05
N VAL A 239 -32.39 23.52 -20.32
CA VAL A 239 -31.52 22.33 -20.45
C VAL A 239 -30.61 22.41 -21.67
N ALA A 240 -31.09 22.96 -22.79
CA ALA A 240 -30.27 23.19 -23.97
C ALA A 240 -29.15 24.22 -23.71
N LEU A 241 -29.47 25.30 -22.99
CA LEU A 241 -28.49 26.32 -22.61
C LEU A 241 -27.42 25.77 -21.66
N GLU A 242 -27.78 24.94 -20.67
CA GLU A 242 -26.79 24.33 -19.77
C GLU A 242 -25.80 23.44 -20.54
N ARG A 243 -26.27 22.69 -21.54
CA ARG A 243 -25.38 21.95 -22.46
C ARG A 243 -24.44 22.89 -23.23
N GLY A 244 -24.95 24.02 -23.70
CA GLY A 244 -24.13 25.08 -24.31
C GLY A 244 -23.08 25.64 -23.35
N SER A 245 -23.48 25.96 -22.13
CA SER A 245 -22.63 26.47 -21.06
C SER A 245 -21.43 25.56 -20.79
N ARG A 246 -21.67 24.25 -20.67
CA ARG A 246 -20.60 23.25 -20.51
C ARG A 246 -19.59 23.30 -21.65
N LYS A 247 -20.02 23.50 -22.90
CA LYS A 247 -19.11 23.66 -24.04
C LYS A 247 -18.30 24.95 -23.94
N ILE A 248 -18.91 26.05 -23.50
CA ILE A 248 -18.21 27.34 -23.33
C ILE A 248 -17.13 27.20 -22.25
N ARG A 249 -17.49 26.69 -21.05
CA ARG A 249 -16.54 26.41 -19.97
C ARG A 249 -15.39 25.50 -20.43
N TYR A 250 -15.73 24.47 -21.21
CA TYR A 250 -14.73 23.58 -21.79
C TYR A 250 -13.73 24.32 -22.71
N GLN A 251 -14.20 25.23 -23.56
CA GLN A 251 -13.30 26.02 -24.43
C GLN A 251 -12.44 27.00 -23.64
N ILE A 252 -12.98 27.66 -22.61
CA ILE A 252 -12.19 28.53 -21.71
C ILE A 252 -11.11 27.71 -21.00
N GLY A 253 -11.47 26.57 -20.41
CA GLY A 253 -10.50 25.66 -19.79
C GLY A 253 -9.48 25.11 -20.78
N LYS A 254 -9.85 24.94 -22.07
CA LYS A 254 -8.90 24.55 -23.13
C LYS A 254 -7.89 25.65 -23.42
N ILE A 255 -8.31 26.92 -23.41
CA ILE A 255 -7.42 28.08 -23.55
C ILE A 255 -6.47 28.14 -22.36
N GLU A 256 -6.99 28.06 -21.13
CA GLU A 256 -6.18 28.04 -19.90
C GLU A 256 -5.11 26.93 -19.93
N ARG A 257 -5.51 25.69 -20.27
CA ARG A 257 -4.55 24.57 -20.43
C ARG A 257 -3.50 24.84 -21.53
N LYS A 258 -3.86 25.53 -22.62
CA LYS A 258 -2.91 25.90 -23.68
C LYS A 258 -1.94 26.97 -23.19
N THR A 259 -2.44 27.97 -22.46
CA THR A 259 -1.65 29.03 -21.83
C THR A 259 -0.65 28.44 -20.83
N GLY A 260 -1.11 27.57 -19.93
CA GLY A 260 -0.24 26.87 -18.99
C GLY A 260 0.84 26.07 -19.71
N ARG A 261 0.48 25.28 -20.73
CA ARG A 261 1.46 24.51 -21.52
C ARG A 261 2.52 25.41 -22.17
N GLU A 262 2.12 26.57 -22.69
CA GLU A 262 3.07 27.52 -23.26
C GLU A 262 3.96 28.17 -22.19
N ALA A 263 3.41 28.49 -21.02
CA ALA A 263 4.20 28.98 -19.88
C ALA A 263 5.22 27.94 -19.41
N MET A 264 4.81 26.67 -19.32
CA MET A 264 5.69 25.55 -19.00
C MET A 264 6.74 25.30 -20.09
N ARG A 265 6.40 25.44 -21.37
CA ARG A 265 7.36 25.33 -22.48
C ARG A 265 8.46 26.39 -22.40
N ARG A 266 8.11 27.61 -21.97
CA ARG A 266 9.07 28.69 -21.72
C ARG A 266 9.94 28.43 -20.49
N ASP A 267 9.46 27.66 -19.53
CA ASP A 267 10.25 27.15 -18.40
C ASP A 267 10.84 25.77 -18.74
N ALA A 268 11.97 25.77 -19.44
CA ALA A 268 12.68 24.54 -19.80
C ALA A 268 13.06 23.64 -18.61
N ARG A 269 13.02 24.14 -17.36
CA ARG A 269 13.27 23.35 -16.15
C ARG A 269 12.02 22.65 -15.64
N ALA A 270 10.82 23.24 -15.80
CA ALA A 270 9.59 22.70 -15.26
C ALA A 270 9.27 21.27 -15.74
N GLY A 271 9.53 20.96 -17.02
CA GLY A 271 9.34 19.61 -17.55
C GLY A 271 10.28 18.57 -16.91
N ARG A 272 11.54 18.94 -16.68
CA ARG A 272 12.52 18.08 -16.00
C ARG A 272 12.20 17.92 -14.52
N ASP A 273 11.74 18.99 -13.87
CA ASP A 273 11.32 18.96 -12.48
C ASP A 273 10.11 18.02 -12.31
N ALA A 274 9.14 18.04 -13.22
CA ALA A 274 8.00 17.12 -13.20
C ALA A 274 8.45 15.65 -13.30
N ALA A 275 9.31 15.34 -14.28
CA ALA A 275 9.83 13.99 -14.47
C ALA A 275 10.63 13.52 -13.24
N SER A 276 11.49 14.38 -12.69
CA SER A 276 12.28 14.09 -11.50
C SER A 276 11.41 13.86 -10.27
N LEU A 277 10.35 14.66 -10.07
CA LEU A 277 9.43 14.49 -8.96
C LEU A 277 8.62 13.21 -9.10
N CYS A 278 8.11 12.89 -10.29
CA CYS A 278 7.42 11.62 -10.55
C CYS A 278 8.32 10.43 -10.26
N GLY A 279 9.56 10.46 -10.77
CA GLY A 279 10.56 9.43 -10.51
C GLY A 279 10.84 9.27 -9.02
N LEU A 280 10.93 10.36 -8.26
CA LEU A 280 11.19 10.28 -6.83
C LEU A 280 9.96 9.80 -6.03
N VAL A 281 8.78 10.40 -6.25
CA VAL A 281 7.61 10.30 -5.37
C VAL A 281 6.70 9.12 -5.71
N TYR A 282 6.50 8.87 -7.00
CA TYR A 282 5.59 7.84 -7.50
C TYR A 282 6.24 7.04 -8.65
N PRO A 283 7.44 6.47 -8.42
CA PRO A 283 8.18 5.74 -9.44
C PRO A 283 7.36 4.60 -10.01
N GLU A 284 7.39 4.42 -11.33
CA GLU A 284 6.70 3.32 -12.01
C GLU A 284 5.20 3.20 -11.67
N ARG A 285 4.57 4.30 -11.24
CA ARG A 285 3.18 4.35 -10.75
C ARG A 285 2.94 3.51 -9.50
N HIS A 286 3.95 3.43 -8.64
CA HIS A 286 3.90 2.82 -7.32
C HIS A 286 4.38 3.79 -6.25
N LEU A 287 3.97 3.57 -4.99
CA LEU A 287 4.49 4.34 -3.86
C LEU A 287 6.01 4.18 -3.75
N GLN A 288 6.71 5.27 -3.40
CA GLN A 288 8.17 5.30 -3.28
C GLN A 288 8.72 4.14 -2.41
N GLU A 289 8.13 3.92 -1.24
CA GLU A 289 8.49 2.85 -0.28
C GLU A 289 8.27 1.42 -0.80
N ARG A 290 7.64 1.24 -1.97
CA ARG A 290 7.43 -0.07 -2.62
C ARG A 290 8.43 -0.35 -3.74
N ILE A 291 9.20 0.66 -4.16
CA ILE A 291 10.17 0.55 -5.26
C ILE A 291 11.59 0.77 -4.77
N TYR A 292 11.83 1.80 -3.98
CA TYR A 292 13.17 2.13 -3.53
C TYR A 292 13.52 1.45 -2.21
N SER A 293 14.75 0.95 -2.13
CA SER A 293 15.34 0.57 -0.85
C SER A 293 15.76 1.82 -0.08
N ILE A 294 16.01 1.67 1.23
CA ILE A 294 16.49 2.76 2.08
C ILE A 294 17.94 3.17 1.78
N LEU A 295 18.72 2.32 1.08
CA LEU A 295 20.16 2.48 0.93
C LEU A 295 20.58 3.77 0.18
N PRO A 296 19.95 4.17 -0.95
CA PRO A 296 20.29 5.43 -1.62
C PRO A 296 20.06 6.65 -0.73
N PHE A 297 19.05 6.60 0.15
CA PHE A 297 18.75 7.68 1.08
C PHE A 297 19.80 7.74 2.20
N LEU A 298 20.18 6.61 2.77
CA LEU A 298 21.28 6.55 3.75
C LEU A 298 22.61 7.03 3.15
N ALA A 299 22.93 6.60 1.93
CA ALA A 299 24.17 6.98 1.26
C ALA A 299 24.26 8.49 0.97
N LYS A 300 23.12 9.12 0.66
CA LYS A 300 23.06 10.56 0.33
C LYS A 300 22.87 11.46 1.56
N HIS A 301 22.08 11.02 2.53
CA HIS A 301 21.62 11.84 3.66
C HIS A 301 22.20 11.44 5.01
N GLY A 302 23.00 10.38 5.10
CA GLY A 302 23.60 9.89 6.34
C GLY A 302 22.80 8.76 7.00
N THR A 303 23.43 8.09 7.97
CA THR A 303 22.80 6.98 8.71
C THR A 303 21.75 7.45 9.74
N ASP A 304 21.78 8.74 10.11
CA ASP A 304 20.81 9.40 10.97
C ASP A 304 19.39 9.47 10.37
N VAL A 305 19.22 9.16 9.08
CA VAL A 305 17.90 9.01 8.44
C VAL A 305 17.01 8.02 9.19
N ALA A 306 17.58 6.95 9.76
CA ALA A 306 16.81 6.00 10.54
C ALA A 306 16.19 6.65 11.79
N GLN A 307 16.96 7.48 12.49
CA GLN A 307 16.49 8.26 13.65
C GLN A 307 15.42 9.29 13.26
N ARG A 308 15.65 10.03 12.16
CA ARG A 308 14.66 11.00 11.66
C ARG A 308 13.35 10.35 11.24
N LEU A 309 13.40 9.14 10.68
CA LEU A 309 12.20 8.37 10.35
C LEU A 309 11.48 7.89 11.61
N TYR A 310 12.22 7.43 12.62
CA TYR A 310 11.64 7.03 13.91
C TYR A 310 10.91 8.20 14.58
N GLU A 311 11.49 9.40 14.60
CA GLU A 311 10.85 10.61 15.11
C GLU A 311 9.62 11.04 14.31
N ALA A 312 9.53 10.63 13.05
CA ALA A 312 8.38 10.84 12.18
C ALA A 312 7.31 9.73 12.29
N VAL A 313 7.51 8.70 13.13
CA VAL A 313 6.46 7.72 13.41
C VAL A 313 5.42 8.37 14.33
N ASP A 314 4.15 8.29 13.93
CA ASP A 314 3.01 8.65 14.78
C ASP A 314 2.07 7.44 14.85
N PRO A 315 2.03 6.71 15.98
CA PRO A 315 1.19 5.53 16.13
C PRO A 315 -0.31 5.81 16.04
N GLN A 316 -0.74 7.07 16.21
CA GLN A 316 -2.15 7.46 16.16
C GLN A 316 -2.58 7.91 14.76
N CYS A 317 -1.62 8.13 13.86
CA CYS A 317 -1.87 8.62 12.52
C CYS A 317 -1.66 7.49 11.49
N PRO A 318 -2.73 6.94 10.89
CA PRO A 318 -2.62 5.92 9.86
C PRO A 318 -2.22 6.47 8.49
N ASP A 319 -2.15 7.81 8.34
CA ASP A 319 -1.92 8.46 7.06
C ASP A 319 -0.47 8.32 6.58
N HIS A 320 -0.33 8.29 5.25
CA HIS A 320 0.98 8.31 4.60
C HIS A 320 1.63 9.69 4.76
N ARG A 321 2.88 9.73 5.25
CA ARG A 321 3.57 10.98 5.60
C ARG A 321 4.64 11.36 4.58
N LEU A 322 4.75 12.65 4.30
CA LEU A 322 5.89 13.22 3.59
C LEU A 322 6.97 13.60 4.61
N VAL A 323 8.19 13.09 4.45
CA VAL A 323 9.33 13.40 5.32
C VAL A 323 10.41 14.06 4.47
N VAL A 324 10.89 15.22 4.91
CA VAL A 324 11.98 15.92 4.24
C VAL A 324 13.29 15.51 4.91
N LEU A 325 14.20 14.93 4.12
CA LEU A 325 15.55 14.53 4.52
C LEU A 325 16.59 15.62 4.26
#